data_AF-A0A2S1ZAK8-F1
#
_entry.id   AF-A0A2S1ZAK8-F1
#
_cell.length_a   1.000
_cell.length_b   1.000
_cell.length_c   1.000
_cell.angle_alpha   90.00
_cell.angle_beta   90.00
_cell.angle_gamma   90.00
#
_symmetry.space_group_name_H-M   'P 1'
#
loop_
_entity.id
_entity.type
_entity.pdbx_description
1 polymer ?
#
loop_
_entity_poly.entity_id
_entity_poly.type
_entity_poly.pdbx_seq_one_letter_code
_entity_poly.pdbx_strand_id
1 'polypeptide(L)'
;HPLYRESELIEENALGARNAAQRKLLDELGIPAEDVPVDQFMPLGRMLYKAPSDGKWGEHELDYLLFIVRDVNVDPNPDEVADIKYVNQDQLKELLRKADAGEEGLKLSP
;
A
#
# COMPACT_ATOMS: atom_id res chain seq x y z
N HIS A 1 9.27 3.77 8.62
CA HIS A 1 9.33 2.31 8.85
C HIS A 1 10.54 1.97 9.74
N PRO A 2 10.44 1.09 10.75
CA PRO A 2 11.56 0.77 11.67
C PRO A 2 12.78 0.11 11.00
N LEU A 3 12.56 -0.62 9.90
CA LEU A 3 13.60 -1.27 9.09
C LEU A 3 13.89 -0.49 7.80
N TYR A 4 14.04 0.83 7.91
CA TYR A 4 14.30 1.67 6.73
C TYR A 4 15.72 1.46 6.18
N ARG A 5 15.92 1.84 4.92
CA ARG A 5 17.24 1.93 4.27
C ARG A 5 17.61 3.39 4.04
N GLU A 6 18.89 3.72 3.95
CA GLU A 6 19.36 5.10 3.68
C GLU A 6 18.73 5.70 2.40
N SER A 7 18.53 4.87 1.38
CA SER A 7 17.84 5.28 0.14
C SER A 7 16.39 5.72 0.35
N GLU A 8 15.78 5.38 1.50
CA GLU A 8 14.39 5.68 1.86
C GLU A 8 14.25 7.00 2.63
N LEU A 9 15.37 7.68 2.92
CA LEU A 9 15.39 8.97 3.63
C LEU A 9 15.47 10.19 2.69
N ILE A 10 15.52 9.98 1.37
CA ILE A 10 15.65 11.06 0.40
C ILE A 10 14.30 11.77 0.23
N GLU A 11 14.17 12.99 0.74
CA GLU A 11 12.91 13.75 0.69
C GLU A 11 12.55 14.26 -0.71
N GLU A 12 13.56 14.55 -1.53
CA GLU A 12 13.38 15.14 -2.85
C GLU A 12 12.45 14.29 -3.72
N ASN A 13 11.38 14.91 -4.23
CA ASN A 13 10.38 14.26 -5.07
C ASN A 13 9.85 12.94 -4.47
N ALA A 14 9.74 12.87 -3.14
CA ALA A 14 9.34 11.67 -2.40
C ALA A 14 10.15 10.41 -2.78
N LEU A 15 11.41 10.56 -3.20
CA LEU A 15 12.23 9.44 -3.69
C LEU A 15 12.40 8.36 -2.62
N GLY A 16 12.54 8.76 -1.36
CA GLY A 16 12.64 7.83 -0.25
C GLY A 16 11.40 6.94 -0.11
N ALA A 17 10.21 7.55 -0.17
CA ALA A 17 8.94 6.81 -0.13
C ALA A 17 8.77 5.91 -1.35
N ARG A 18 9.17 6.36 -2.55
CA ARG A 18 9.11 5.54 -3.78
C ARG A 18 10.06 4.33 -3.72
N ASN A 19 11.26 4.51 -3.18
CA ASN A 19 12.21 3.41 -2.94
C ASN A 19 11.64 2.40 -1.93
N ALA A 20 11.04 2.89 -0.84
CA ALA A 20 10.41 2.03 0.15
C ALA A 20 9.22 1.25 -0.45
N ALA A 21 8.41 1.90 -1.28
CA ALA A 21 7.28 1.27 -1.96
C ALA A 21 7.74 0.15 -2.91
N GLN A 22 8.74 0.39 -3.77
CA GLN A 22 9.28 -0.65 -4.64
C GLN A 22 9.78 -1.87 -3.83
N ARG A 23 10.52 -1.63 -2.73
CA ARG A 23 10.98 -2.71 -1.87
C ARG A 23 9.83 -3.47 -1.23
N LYS A 24 8.84 -2.77 -0.66
CA LYS A 24 7.72 -3.40 0.04
C LYS A 24 6.80 -4.18 -0.91
N LEU A 25 6.63 -3.72 -2.15
CA LEU A 25 5.93 -4.49 -3.19
C LEU A 25 6.64 -5.82 -3.51
N LEU A 26 7.96 -5.87 -3.45
CA LEU A 26 8.70 -7.14 -3.54
C LEU A 26 8.51 -7.99 -2.28
N ASP A 27 8.68 -7.41 -1.09
CA ASP A 27 8.61 -8.13 0.19
C ASP A 27 7.21 -8.75 0.44
N GLU A 28 6.14 -8.08 0.01
CA GLU A 28 4.75 -8.47 0.27
C GLU A 28 4.09 -9.19 -0.92
N LEU A 29 4.22 -8.63 -2.13
CA LEU A 29 3.51 -9.09 -3.32
C LEU A 29 4.41 -9.84 -4.32
N GLY A 30 5.71 -9.97 -4.02
CA GLY A 30 6.67 -10.62 -4.91
C GLY A 30 6.93 -9.87 -6.22
N ILE A 31 6.51 -8.60 -6.32
CA ILE A 31 6.62 -7.84 -7.57
C ILE A 31 8.08 -7.40 -7.77
N PRO A 32 8.74 -7.83 -8.86
CA PRO A 32 10.14 -7.52 -9.07
C PRO A 32 10.34 -6.06 -9.48
N ALA A 33 11.52 -5.50 -9.18
CA ALA A 33 11.79 -4.07 -9.35
C ALA A 33 11.67 -3.60 -10.81
N GLU A 34 11.96 -4.48 -11.78
CA GLU A 34 11.80 -4.22 -13.22
C GLU A 34 10.33 -3.97 -13.64
N ASP A 35 9.37 -4.55 -12.93
CA ASP A 35 7.94 -4.37 -13.21
C ASP A 35 7.44 -3.02 -12.70
N VAL A 36 8.08 -2.49 -11.65
CA VAL A 36 7.72 -1.22 -10.97
C VAL A 36 8.92 -0.28 -10.79
N PRO A 37 9.48 0.32 -11.85
CA PRO A 37 10.59 1.26 -11.74
C PRO A 37 10.27 2.47 -10.85
N VAL A 38 11.19 2.84 -9.95
CA VAL A 38 11.01 3.90 -8.95
C VAL A 38 10.59 5.25 -9.56
N ASP A 39 11.10 5.57 -10.74
CA ASP A 39 10.83 6.81 -11.46
C ASP A 39 9.42 6.86 -12.08
N GLN A 40 8.70 5.74 -12.14
CA GLN A 40 7.33 5.67 -12.68
C GLN A 40 6.23 5.78 -11.61
N PHE A 41 6.59 5.76 -10.32
CA PHE A 41 5.63 6.10 -9.27
C PHE A 41 5.24 7.57 -9.35
N MET A 42 3.95 7.85 -9.20
CA MET A 42 3.34 9.17 -9.20
C MET A 42 2.96 9.57 -7.77
N PRO A 43 3.73 10.44 -7.09
CA PRO A 43 3.36 10.96 -5.78
C PRO A 43 2.20 11.95 -5.93
N LEU A 44 1.09 11.70 -5.24
CA LEU A 44 -0.08 12.58 -5.26
C LEU A 44 -0.09 13.57 -4.10
N GLY A 45 0.38 13.15 -2.93
CA GLY A 45 0.34 13.98 -1.74
C GLY A 45 0.66 13.20 -0.48
N ARG A 46 0.35 13.81 0.66
CA ARG A 46 0.54 13.21 1.98
C ARG A 46 -0.70 13.38 2.83
N MET A 47 -1.02 12.38 3.65
CA MET A 47 -2.14 12.40 4.57
C MET A 47 -1.65 12.12 5.99
N LEU A 48 -1.92 13.03 6.93
CA LEU A 48 -1.68 12.77 8.35
C LEU A 48 -2.95 12.15 8.94
N TYR A 49 -2.85 10.92 9.44
CA TYR A 49 -3.99 10.22 10.06
C TYR A 49 -3.58 9.47 11.33
N LYS A 50 -4.59 9.10 12.12
CA LYS A 50 -4.45 8.24 13.29
C LYS A 50 -5.63 7.29 13.35
N ALA A 51 -5.38 5.99 13.50
CA ALA A 51 -6.43 4.99 13.53
C ALA A 51 -6.11 3.86 14.52
N PRO A 52 -7.01 3.53 15.44
CA PRO A 52 -6.86 2.35 16.29
C PRO A 52 -7.17 1.08 15.49
N SER A 53 -6.39 0.02 15.72
CA SER A 53 -6.69 -1.32 15.21
C SER A 53 -7.39 -2.15 16.29
N ASP A 54 -6.78 -2.26 17.47
CA ASP A 54 -7.37 -2.88 18.65
C ASP A 54 -7.05 -2.08 19.94
N GLY A 55 -7.34 -2.65 21.12
CA GLY A 55 -7.09 -1.99 22.41
C GLY A 55 -5.60 -1.75 22.73
N LYS A 56 -4.67 -2.26 21.92
CA LYS A 56 -3.22 -2.16 22.09
C LYS A 56 -2.50 -1.59 20.87
N TRP A 57 -2.96 -1.88 19.67
CA TRP A 57 -2.31 -1.57 18.39
C TRP A 57 -3.10 -0.54 17.58
N GLY A 58 -2.38 0.26 16.80
CA GLY A 58 -2.94 1.25 15.90
C GLY A 58 -1.84 2.01 15.17
N GLU A 59 -2.27 2.93 14.31
CA GLU A 59 -1.43 3.68 13.39
C GLU A 59 -1.52 5.19 13.68
N HIS A 60 -0.42 5.90 13.43
CA HIS A 60 -0.34 7.36 13.50
C HIS A 60 0.76 7.82 12.55
N GLU A 61 0.38 8.16 11.33
CA GLU A 61 1.32 8.27 10.21
C GLU A 61 1.09 9.54 9.40
N LEU A 62 2.20 10.10 8.88
CA LEU A 62 2.19 10.99 7.74
C LEU A 62 2.46 10.14 6.49
N ASP A 63 1.40 9.67 5.89
CA ASP A 63 1.46 8.67 4.82
C ASP A 63 1.59 9.32 3.44
N TYR A 64 2.38 8.70 2.57
CA TYR A 64 2.65 9.16 1.21
C TYR A 64 1.78 8.40 0.22
N LEU A 65 0.88 9.13 -0.45
CA LEU A 65 0.02 8.54 -1.47
C LEU A 65 0.78 8.43 -2.80
N LEU A 66 1.09 7.19 -3.20
CA LEU A 66 1.80 6.86 -4.43
C LEU A 66 0.91 6.04 -5.36
N PHE A 67 0.91 6.38 -6.65
CA PHE A 67 0.22 5.63 -7.70
C PHE A 67 1.22 5.04 -8.69
N ILE A 68 0.90 3.87 -9.24
CA ILE A 68 1.61 3.26 -10.37
C ILE A 68 0.60 2.47 -11.21
N VAL A 69 0.75 2.51 -12.54
CA VAL A 69 -0.14 1.80 -13.48
C VAL A 69 0.72 0.95 -14.39
N ARG A 70 0.73 -0.36 -14.13
CA ARG A 70 1.58 -1.35 -14.79
C ARG A 70 0.89 -2.71 -14.79
N ASP A 71 1.15 -3.51 -15.81
CA ASP A 71 0.98 -4.96 -15.73
C ASP A 71 2.22 -5.51 -15.01
N VAL A 72 2.01 -6.30 -13.97
CA VAL A 72 3.06 -6.79 -13.08
C VAL A 72 2.88 -8.27 -12.80
N ASN A 73 3.98 -8.98 -12.58
CA ASN A 73 3.95 -10.34 -12.07
C ASN A 73 3.81 -10.31 -10.55
N VAL A 74 2.86 -11.07 -10.01
CA VAL A 74 2.55 -11.08 -8.58
C VAL A 74 2.75 -12.49 -8.05
N ASP A 75 3.51 -12.61 -6.97
CA ASP A 75 3.78 -13.84 -6.22
C ASP A 75 3.72 -13.52 -4.72
N PRO A 76 2.50 -13.42 -4.14
CA PRO A 76 2.33 -12.90 -2.78
C PRO A 76 3.02 -13.74 -1.73
N ASN A 77 3.66 -13.08 -0.76
CA ASN A 77 4.18 -13.72 0.43
C ASN A 77 3.02 -14.07 1.38
N PRO A 78 2.73 -15.35 1.65
CA PRO A 78 1.59 -15.75 2.48
C PRO A 78 1.72 -15.35 3.96
N ASP A 79 2.92 -15.01 4.43
CA ASP A 79 3.13 -14.50 5.78
C ASP A 79 2.66 -13.04 5.93
N GLU A 80 2.55 -12.30 4.81
CA GLU A 80 2.19 -10.88 4.79
C GLU A 80 0.80 -10.64 4.13
N VAL A 81 0.47 -11.37 3.07
CA VAL A 81 -0.73 -11.17 2.26
C VAL A 81 -1.55 -12.45 2.13
N ALA A 82 -2.81 -12.41 2.60
CA ALA A 82 -3.69 -13.57 2.59
C ALA A 82 -4.35 -13.85 1.23
N ASP A 83 -4.72 -12.80 0.47
CA ASP A 83 -5.35 -12.92 -0.85
C ASP A 83 -5.21 -11.60 -1.63
N ILE A 84 -5.36 -11.67 -2.96
CA ILE A 84 -5.30 -10.51 -3.87
C ILE A 84 -6.48 -10.50 -4.84
N LYS A 85 -6.94 -9.31 -5.20
CA LYS A 85 -8.03 -9.15 -6.17
C LYS A 85 -7.91 -7.88 -6.98
N TYR A 86 -7.85 -8.01 -8.30
CA TYR A 86 -8.07 -6.88 -9.21
C TYR A 86 -9.55 -6.53 -9.27
N VAL A 87 -9.86 -5.24 -9.15
CA VAL A 87 -11.23 -4.74 -9.18
C VAL A 87 -11.36 -3.56 -10.13
N ASN A 88 -12.50 -3.49 -10.81
CA ASN A 88 -12.91 -2.28 -11.51
C ASN A 88 -13.57 -1.28 -10.53
N GLN A 89 -13.91 -0.09 -11.03
CA GLN A 89 -14.48 0.99 -10.22
C GLN A 89 -15.79 0.58 -9.53
N ASP A 90 -16.67 -0.15 -10.20
CA ASP A 90 -17.98 -0.55 -9.63
C ASP A 90 -17.82 -1.65 -8.59
N GLN A 91 -16.90 -2.59 -8.82
CA GLN A 91 -16.53 -3.61 -7.83
C GLN A 91 -15.92 -2.98 -6.59
N LEU A 92 -15.07 -1.95 -6.73
CA LEU A 92 -14.52 -1.21 -5.59
C LEU A 92 -15.62 -0.48 -4.81
N LYS A 93 -16.54 0.22 -5.49
CA LYS A 93 -17.68 0.89 -4.82
C LYS A 93 -18.53 -0.10 -4.03
N GLU A 94 -18.79 -1.28 -4.60
CA GLU A 94 -19.55 -2.31 -3.92
C GLU A 94 -18.80 -2.88 -2.70
N LEU A 95 -17.48 -3.06 -2.78
CA LEU A 95 -16.67 -3.47 -1.62
C LEU A 95 -16.76 -2.45 -0.48
N LEU A 96 -16.66 -1.15 -0.79
CA LEU A 96 -16.82 -0.10 0.21
C LEU A 96 -18.22 -0.12 0.84
N ARG A 97 -19.27 -0.23 0.01
CA ARG A 97 -20.66 -0.30 0.49
C ARG A 97 -20.88 -1.49 1.43
N LYS A 98 -20.34 -2.67 1.09
CA LYS A 98 -20.45 -3.87 1.93
C LYS A 98 -19.72 -3.71 3.26
N ALA A 99 -18.52 -3.16 3.24
CA ALA A 99 -17.75 -2.89 4.46
C ALA A 99 -18.50 -1.92 5.40
N ASP A 100 -19.05 -0.83 4.86
CA ASP A 100 -19.85 0.13 5.62
C ASP A 100 -21.13 -0.49 6.21
N ALA A 101 -21.74 -1.44 5.48
CA ALA A 101 -22.91 -2.18 5.92
C ALA A 101 -22.59 -3.34 6.89
N GLY A 102 -21.31 -3.66 7.12
CA GLY A 102 -20.88 -4.81 7.93
C GLY A 102 -21.19 -6.16 7.29
N GLU A 103 -21.37 -6.20 5.96
CA GLU A 103 -21.65 -7.41 5.21
C GLU A 103 -20.38 -8.25 5.05
N GLU A 104 -20.55 -9.59 5.02
CA GLU A 104 -19.47 -10.55 4.73
C GLU A 104 -18.26 -10.48 5.69
N GLY A 105 -18.39 -9.79 6.83
CA GLY A 105 -17.29 -9.57 7.76
C GLY A 105 -16.17 -8.68 7.21
N LEU A 106 -16.43 -7.96 6.11
CA LEU A 106 -15.48 -7.05 5.50
C LEU A 106 -15.18 -5.88 6.44
N LYS A 107 -13.90 -5.66 6.71
CA LYS A 107 -13.40 -4.50 7.44
C LYS A 107 -12.35 -3.82 6.59
N LEU A 108 -12.46 -2.50 6.49
CA LEU A 108 -11.45 -1.66 5.89
C LEU A 108 -10.69 -0.99 7.03
N SER A 109 -9.39 -1.24 7.11
CA SER A 109 -8.48 -0.36 7.84
C SER A 109 -8.03 0.76 6.88
N PRO A 110 -7.60 1.91 7.41
CA PRO A 110 -6.75 2.83 6.67
C PRO A 110 -5.53 2.13 6.08
#